data_AF-A0A969HHW9-F1
#
_entry.id   AF-A0A969HHW9-F1
#
_cell.length_a   1.000
_cell.length_b   1.000
_cell.length_c   1.000
_cell.angle_alpha   90.00
_cell.angle_beta   90.00
_cell.angle_gamma   90.00
#
_symmetry.space_group_name_H-M   'P 1'
#
loop_
_entity.id
_entity.type
_entity.pdbx_description
1 polymer ?
#
loop_
_entity_poly.entity_id
_entity_poly.type
_entity_poly.pdbx_seq_one_letter_code
_entity_poly.pdbx_strand_id
1 'polypeptide(L)'
;MIRTKRGFEVGRFERDSYDVALWKGAENGFERGVYYIDDLGDKATIPKDRATKDFNALIAHEYIELKLMEKGVSFRSMGKPDLYEPYDFGAHDLAPRLRDGGYVDLKLKSGVPIPNPTLSNLDQIVNTYIKLLNL
;
A
#
# COMPACT_ATOMS: atom_id res chain seq x y z
N MET A 1 -2.16 18.56 21.09
CA MET A 1 -1.54 17.22 21.06
C MET A 1 -2.62 16.19 21.39
N ILE A 2 -3.25 15.60 20.37
CA ILE A 2 -4.38 14.68 20.57
C ILE A 2 -3.83 13.31 20.99
N ARG A 3 -3.99 12.97 22.27
CA ARG A 3 -3.69 11.64 22.81
C ARG A 3 -4.92 10.75 22.62
N THR A 4 -5.00 10.03 21.51
CA THR A 4 -5.90 8.87 21.41
C THR A 4 -5.08 7.63 21.13
N LYS A 5 -5.37 6.53 21.84
CA LYS A 5 -4.78 5.21 21.62
C LYS A 5 -5.04 4.62 20.21
N ARG A 6 -5.72 5.37 19.33
CA ARG A 6 -6.08 4.99 17.96
C ARG A 6 -5.21 5.66 16.89
N GLY A 7 -4.18 6.42 17.30
CA GLY A 7 -3.41 7.29 16.40
C GLY A 7 -1.99 6.84 16.05
N PHE A 8 -1.56 5.62 16.39
CA PHE A 8 -0.17 5.17 16.19
C PHE A 8 -0.04 3.68 15.81
N GLU A 9 -0.94 3.17 14.97
CA GLU A 9 -0.66 1.91 14.28
C GLU A 9 -0.20 2.28 12.87
N VAL A 10 1.12 2.42 12.75
CA VAL A 10 1.84 2.58 11.49
C VAL A 10 1.87 1.21 10.81
N GLY A 11 1.39 1.16 9.57
CA GLY A 11 1.40 -0.02 8.71
C GLY A 11 0.22 -0.97 8.92
N ARG A 12 -0.30 -1.50 7.81
CA ARG A 12 -1.44 -2.43 7.77
C ARG A 12 -1.08 -3.85 8.22
N PHE A 13 0.21 -4.12 8.42
CA PHE A 13 0.70 -5.40 8.90
C PHE A 13 -0.07 -5.80 10.16
N GLU A 14 -0.67 -6.99 10.13
CA GLU A 14 -1.41 -7.68 11.21
C GLU A 14 -2.94 -7.56 11.24
N ARG A 15 -3.61 -6.87 10.31
CA ARG A 15 -5.08 -6.69 10.42
C ARG A 15 -5.95 -7.69 9.67
N ASP A 16 -5.50 -8.29 8.58
CA ASP A 16 -6.28 -9.32 7.88
C ASP A 16 -5.48 -10.61 7.67
N SER A 17 -6.21 -11.73 7.62
CA SER A 17 -5.68 -13.07 7.40
C SER A 17 -4.98 -13.20 6.03
N TYR A 18 -5.33 -12.33 5.09
CA TYR A 18 -4.79 -12.26 3.74
C TYR A 18 -3.33 -11.80 3.76
N ASP A 19 -3.06 -10.65 4.34
CA ASP A 19 -1.73 -10.04 4.46
C ASP A 19 -0.80 -10.96 5.29
N VAL A 20 -1.33 -11.58 6.36
CA VAL A 20 -0.59 -12.59 7.14
C VAL A 20 -0.21 -13.81 6.29
N ALA A 21 -1.11 -14.30 5.43
CA ALA A 21 -0.83 -15.43 4.55
C ALA A 21 0.22 -15.07 3.49
N LEU A 22 0.16 -13.86 2.93
CA LEU A 22 1.17 -13.37 2.00
C LEU A 22 2.55 -13.27 2.66
N TRP A 23 2.62 -12.74 3.89
CA TRP A 23 3.87 -12.63 4.64
C TRP A 23 4.50 -14.00 4.91
N LYS A 24 3.72 -14.96 5.41
CA LYS A 24 4.17 -16.34 5.58
C LYS A 24 4.59 -16.97 4.25
N GLY A 25 3.91 -16.64 3.16
CA GLY A 25 4.31 -17.04 1.81
C GLY A 25 5.71 -16.53 1.47
N ALA A 26 5.98 -15.25 1.73
CA ALA A 26 7.27 -14.62 1.47
C ALA A 26 8.41 -15.20 2.31
N GLU A 27 8.17 -15.46 3.61
CA GLU A 27 9.13 -16.12 4.50
C GLU A 27 9.55 -17.50 4.01
N ASN A 28 8.65 -18.18 3.29
CA ASN A 28 8.90 -19.47 2.64
C ASN A 28 9.23 -19.33 1.14
N GLY A 29 9.63 -18.15 0.67
CA GLY A 29 10.04 -17.91 -0.71
C GLY A 29 8.96 -18.15 -1.78
N PHE A 30 7.68 -18.14 -1.40
CA PHE A 30 6.54 -18.49 -2.25
C PHE A 30 6.74 -19.81 -3.02
N GLU A 31 7.22 -20.87 -2.37
CA GLU A 31 7.39 -22.19 -3.02
C GLU A 31 6.08 -22.73 -3.62
N ARG A 32 4.94 -22.40 -3.00
CA ARG A 32 3.58 -22.81 -3.39
C ARG A 32 2.58 -21.67 -3.18
N GLY A 33 1.35 -21.87 -3.64
CA GLY A 33 0.24 -20.98 -3.30
C GLY A 33 0.01 -20.93 -1.78
N VAL A 34 -0.54 -19.81 -1.31
CA VAL A 34 -0.85 -19.59 0.10
C VAL A 34 -2.35 -19.76 0.34
N TYR A 35 -2.74 -20.04 1.57
CA TYR A 35 -4.14 -20.09 1.97
C TYR A 35 -4.38 -19.09 3.10
N TYR A 36 -5.59 -18.56 3.14
CA TYR A 36 -6.07 -17.69 4.20
C TYR A 36 -7.54 -18.02 4.51
N ILE A 37 -8.03 -17.53 5.64
CA ILE A 37 -9.44 -17.62 6.01
C ILE A 37 -10.09 -16.30 5.61
N ASP A 38 -11.03 -16.32 4.68
CA ASP A 38 -11.69 -15.09 4.22
C ASP A 38 -12.65 -14.51 5.28
N ASP A 39 -13.28 -13.40 4.94
CA ASP A 39 -14.20 -12.69 5.85
C ASP A 39 -15.46 -13.51 6.22
N LEU A 40 -15.76 -14.57 5.46
CA LEU A 40 -16.86 -15.50 5.72
C LEU A 40 -16.44 -16.68 6.59
N GLY A 41 -15.15 -16.81 6.89
CA GLY A 41 -14.58 -17.94 7.63
C GLY A 41 -14.18 -19.13 6.75
N ASP A 42 -14.25 -18.98 5.43
CA ASP A 42 -13.94 -20.04 4.48
C ASP A 42 -12.45 -20.05 4.11
N LYS A 43 -11.92 -21.25 3.84
CA LYS A 43 -10.53 -21.40 3.40
C LYS A 43 -10.39 -21.03 1.92
N ALA A 44 -9.77 -19.89 1.65
CA ALA A 44 -9.42 -19.45 0.32
C ALA A 44 -7.96 -19.78 -0.01
N THR A 45 -7.67 -20.05 -1.29
CA THR A 45 -6.30 -20.31 -1.78
C THR A 45 -5.92 -19.29 -2.84
N ILE A 46 -4.72 -18.73 -2.73
CA ILE A 46 -4.11 -17.81 -3.67
C ILE A 46 -3.04 -18.57 -4.45
N PRO A 47 -3.14 -18.69 -5.79
CA PRO A 47 -2.07 -19.25 -6.60
C PRO A 47 -0.74 -18.51 -6.38
N LYS A 48 0.38 -19.24 -6.44
CA LYS A 48 1.73 -18.71 -6.19
C LYS A 48 1.99 -17.37 -6.89
N ASP A 49 1.80 -17.32 -8.20
CA ASP A 49 2.14 -16.13 -9.00
C ASP A 49 1.31 -14.90 -8.59
N ARG A 50 0.04 -15.13 -8.21
CA ARG A 50 -0.82 -14.10 -7.66
C ARG A 50 -0.37 -13.70 -6.26
N ALA A 51 -0.03 -14.65 -5.39
CA ALA A 51 0.45 -14.36 -4.03
C ALA A 51 1.73 -13.51 -4.06
N THR A 52 2.70 -13.82 -4.93
CA THR A 52 3.91 -13.02 -5.10
C THR A 52 3.59 -11.60 -5.57
N LYS A 53 2.68 -11.46 -6.54
CA LYS A 53 2.27 -10.15 -7.07
C LYS A 53 1.58 -9.30 -6.00
N ASP A 54 0.67 -9.91 -5.26
CA ASP A 54 -0.12 -9.25 -4.23
C ASP A 54 0.77 -8.85 -3.05
N PHE A 55 1.75 -9.68 -2.70
CA PHE A 55 2.76 -9.35 -1.71
C PHE A 55 3.66 -8.19 -2.16
N ASN A 56 4.13 -8.19 -3.41
CA ASN A 56 4.92 -7.08 -3.93
C ASN A 56 4.13 -5.76 -3.90
N ALA A 57 2.83 -5.81 -4.19
CA ALA A 57 1.97 -4.65 -4.08
C ALA A 57 1.78 -4.18 -2.64
N LEU A 58 1.64 -5.11 -1.69
CA LEU A 58 1.61 -4.81 -0.25
C LEU A 58 2.91 -4.10 0.18
N ILE A 59 4.07 -4.65 -0.16
CA ILE A 59 5.37 -4.03 0.18
C ILE A 59 5.52 -2.65 -0.46
N ALA A 60 5.12 -2.49 -1.72
CA ALA A 60 5.16 -1.21 -2.41
C ALA A 60 4.27 -0.15 -1.71
N HIS A 61 3.06 -0.55 -1.34
CA HIS A 61 2.11 0.31 -0.63
C HIS A 61 2.71 0.82 0.68
N GLU A 62 3.14 -0.11 1.54
CA GLU A 62 3.65 0.17 2.88
C GLU A 62 4.93 1.01 2.84
N TYR A 63 5.84 0.70 1.91
CA TYR A 63 7.06 1.47 1.73
C TYR A 63 6.78 2.93 1.36
N ILE A 64 5.94 3.14 0.34
CA ILE A 64 5.62 4.50 -0.14
C ILE A 64 4.86 5.27 0.93
N GLU A 65 3.87 4.66 1.58
CA GLU A 65 3.11 5.25 2.68
C GLU A 65 4.06 5.74 3.79
N LEU A 66 4.92 4.84 4.29
CA LEU A 66 5.88 5.16 5.34
C LEU A 66 6.80 6.32 4.94
N LYS A 67 7.34 6.29 3.72
CA LYS A 67 8.26 7.32 3.23
C LYS A 67 7.58 8.68 3.09
N LEU A 68 6.32 8.73 2.68
CA LEU A 68 5.55 9.97 2.62
C LEU A 68 5.25 10.51 4.04
N MET A 69 4.93 9.63 4.98
CA MET A 69 4.75 10.00 6.39
C MET A 69 6.02 10.57 7.01
N GLU A 70 7.19 9.97 6.72
CA GLU A 70 8.50 10.49 7.14
C GLU A 70 8.79 11.91 6.59
N LYS A 71 8.13 12.29 5.50
CA LYS A 71 8.20 13.63 4.88
C LYS A 71 7.12 14.59 5.35
N GLY A 72 6.31 14.18 6.33
CA GLY A 72 5.29 15.04 6.94
C GLY A 72 3.91 14.96 6.30
N VAL A 73 3.68 14.05 5.34
CA VAL A 73 2.34 13.78 4.82
C VAL A 73 1.50 13.10 5.90
N SER A 74 0.27 13.57 6.12
CA SER A 74 -0.65 12.91 7.07
C SER A 74 -0.99 11.50 6.60
N PHE A 75 -1.15 10.57 7.54
CA PHE A 75 -1.53 9.19 7.20
C PHE A 75 -2.84 9.13 6.38
N ARG A 76 -3.88 9.86 6.80
CA ARG A 76 -5.19 9.90 6.12
C ARG A 76 -5.41 11.20 5.36
N SER A 77 -6.20 11.11 4.30
CA SER A 77 -6.75 12.27 3.59
C SER A 77 -7.67 13.09 4.49
N MET A 78 -7.74 14.40 4.25
CA MET A 78 -8.75 15.23 4.89
C MET A 78 -10.10 14.98 4.20
N GLY A 79 -11.16 14.75 4.99
CA GLY A 79 -12.47 14.30 4.52
C GLY A 79 -13.30 15.30 3.71
N LYS A 80 -12.68 16.29 3.05
CA LYS A 80 -13.34 17.22 2.12
C LYS A 80 -12.62 17.22 0.77
N PRO A 81 -12.92 16.25 -0.11
CA PRO A 81 -12.29 16.11 -1.43
C PRO A 81 -12.96 17.02 -2.47
N ASP A 82 -13.14 18.30 -2.16
CA ASP A 82 -13.74 19.23 -3.13
C ASP A 82 -12.78 19.65 -4.23
N LEU A 83 -11.49 19.34 -4.09
CA LEU A 83 -10.46 19.60 -5.11
C LEU A 83 -9.56 18.37 -5.15
N TYR A 84 -9.31 17.81 -6.34
CA TYR A 84 -8.40 16.67 -6.53
C TYR A 84 -6.93 17.10 -6.39
N GLU A 85 -6.63 17.88 -5.36
CA GLU A 85 -5.32 18.47 -5.17
C GLU A 85 -4.47 17.49 -4.35
N PRO A 86 -3.21 17.25 -4.74
CA PRO A 86 -2.35 16.26 -4.10
C PRO A 86 -2.24 16.38 -2.57
N TYR A 87 -2.33 17.59 -2.01
CA TYR A 87 -2.25 17.85 -0.57
C TYR A 87 -3.50 17.47 0.23
N ASP A 88 -4.63 17.19 -0.43
CA ASP A 88 -5.83 16.69 0.22
C ASP A 88 -5.73 15.18 0.52
N PHE A 89 -4.78 14.51 -0.13
CA PHE A 89 -4.55 13.07 0.02
C PHE A 89 -3.53 12.76 1.11
N GLY A 90 -3.89 11.83 1.99
CA GLY A 90 -2.96 11.25 2.95
C GLY A 90 -2.03 10.24 2.31
N ALA A 91 -0.92 9.93 2.98
CA ALA A 91 0.07 8.95 2.56
C ALA A 91 -0.57 7.59 2.19
N HIS A 92 -1.57 7.15 2.96
CA HIS A 92 -2.31 5.91 2.71
C HIS A 92 -3.12 5.92 1.41
N ASP A 93 -3.64 7.09 1.05
CA ASP A 93 -4.44 7.27 -0.16
C ASP A 93 -3.56 7.60 -1.37
N LEU A 94 -2.32 8.05 -1.15
CA LEU A 94 -1.29 8.22 -2.18
C LEU A 94 -0.55 6.93 -2.50
N ALA A 95 -0.42 6.02 -1.54
CA ALA A 95 0.29 4.77 -1.75
C ALA A 95 -0.45 3.85 -2.76
N PRO A 96 0.27 3.21 -3.70
CA PRO A 96 -0.34 2.42 -4.76
C PRO A 96 -1.10 1.22 -4.19
N ARG A 97 -2.23 0.88 -4.79
CA ARG A 97 -3.06 -0.28 -4.38
C ARG A 97 -3.13 -1.29 -5.52
N LEU A 98 -3.34 -2.56 -5.20
CA LEU A 98 -3.65 -3.56 -6.21
C LEU A 98 -5.17 -3.70 -6.38
N ARG A 99 -5.65 -3.78 -7.62
CA ARG A 99 -7.02 -4.16 -7.99
C ARG A 99 -7.01 -4.93 -9.28
N ASP A 100 -7.79 -6.01 -9.36
CA ASP A 100 -7.93 -6.84 -10.57
C ASP A 100 -6.58 -7.28 -11.17
N GLY A 101 -5.59 -7.53 -10.31
CA GLY A 101 -4.25 -7.92 -10.72
C GLY A 101 -3.43 -6.80 -11.36
N GLY A 102 -3.74 -5.53 -11.14
CA GLY A 102 -2.94 -4.38 -11.57
C GLY A 102 -2.84 -3.32 -10.49
N TYR A 103 -1.82 -2.45 -10.56
CA TYR A 103 -1.80 -1.27 -9.71
C TYR A 103 -2.93 -0.32 -10.12
N VAL A 104 -3.66 0.18 -9.14
CA VAL A 104 -4.69 1.20 -9.33
C VAL A 104 -4.01 2.54 -9.44
N ASP A 105 -4.24 3.21 -10.57
CA ASP A 105 -3.99 4.63 -10.68
C ASP A 105 -5.01 5.37 -9.80
N LEU A 106 -4.51 6.13 -8.83
CA LEU A 106 -5.30 6.92 -7.88
C LEU A 106 -6.03 8.11 -8.53
N LYS A 107 -6.04 8.19 -9.86
CA LYS A 107 -6.64 9.26 -10.67
C LYS A 107 -6.02 10.63 -10.42
N LEU A 108 -4.93 10.69 -9.66
CA LEU A 108 -4.06 11.85 -9.59
C LEU A 108 -3.39 11.98 -10.95
N LYS A 109 -3.76 13.00 -11.72
CA LYS A 109 -3.10 13.38 -12.98
C LYS A 109 -1.67 13.87 -12.70
N SER A 110 -0.81 12.97 -12.24
CA SER A 110 0.43 13.29 -11.52
C SER A 110 1.68 12.80 -12.23
N GLY A 111 1.55 11.94 -13.25
CA GLY A 111 2.70 11.34 -13.93
C GLY A 111 3.56 10.47 -13.01
N VAL A 112 3.06 10.10 -11.83
CA VAL A 112 3.77 9.25 -10.89
C VAL A 112 3.88 7.84 -11.48
N PRO A 113 5.08 7.23 -11.50
CA PRO A 113 5.25 5.88 -12.03
C PRO A 113 4.56 4.84 -11.14
N ILE A 114 4.16 3.72 -11.73
CA ILE A 114 3.69 2.56 -10.96
C ILE A 114 4.86 1.70 -10.50
N PRO A 115 4.76 0.99 -9.36
CA PRO A 115 5.82 0.08 -8.94
C PRO A 115 6.09 -1.01 -9.97
N ASN A 116 7.36 -1.32 -10.21
CA ASN A 116 7.75 -2.42 -11.07
C ASN A 116 7.78 -3.75 -10.29
N PRO A 117 7.76 -4.91 -10.97
CA PRO A 117 7.77 -6.21 -10.28
C PRO A 117 8.96 -6.47 -9.35
N THR A 118 10.09 -5.78 -9.57
CA THR A 118 11.30 -5.89 -8.74
C THR A 118 11.35 -4.91 -7.57
N LEU A 119 10.36 -4.02 -7.45
CA LEU A 119 10.29 -2.95 -6.45
C LEU A 119 11.46 -1.97 -6.49
N SER A 120 12.26 -1.98 -7.55
CA SER A 120 13.48 -1.17 -7.64
C SER A 120 13.22 0.32 -7.89
N ASN A 121 11.99 0.70 -8.26
CA ASN A 121 11.60 2.08 -8.53
C ASN A 121 10.80 2.76 -7.40
N LEU A 122 10.70 2.15 -6.22
CA LEU A 122 9.89 2.72 -5.12
C LEU A 122 10.38 4.10 -4.68
N ASP A 123 11.70 4.32 -4.59
CA ASP A 123 12.25 5.64 -4.26
C ASP A 123 11.97 6.69 -5.34
N GLN A 124 11.95 6.31 -6.62
CA GLN A 124 11.56 7.20 -7.70
C GLN A 124 10.11 7.66 -7.52
N ILE A 125 9.22 6.74 -7.12
CA ILE A 125 7.80 7.02 -6.87
C ILE A 125 7.66 8.01 -5.70
N VAL A 126 8.29 7.72 -4.56
CA VAL A 126 8.33 8.61 -3.39
C VAL A 126 8.82 10.00 -3.79
N ASN A 127 9.94 10.10 -4.50
CA ASN A 127 10.49 11.38 -4.91
C ASN A 127 9.58 12.13 -5.90
N THR A 128 8.80 11.42 -6.70
CA THR A 128 7.82 12.05 -7.60
C THR A 128 6.65 12.63 -6.81
N TYR A 129 6.15 11.91 -5.80
CA TYR A 129 5.14 12.44 -4.88
C TYR A 129 5.64 13.65 -4.09
N ILE A 130 6.85 13.62 -3.53
CA ILE A 130 7.44 14.76 -2.81
C ILE A 130 7.45 16.02 -3.70
N LYS A 131 7.90 15.88 -4.95
CA LYS A 131 7.90 16.99 -5.92
C LYS A 131 6.49 17.49 -6.24
N LEU A 132 5.54 16.58 -6.44
CA LEU A 132 4.14 16.90 -6.73
C LEU A 132 3.49 17.67 -5.56
N LEU A 133 3.85 17.32 -4.33
CA LEU A 133 3.31 17.89 -3.10
C LEU A 133 4.07 19.15 -2.64
N ASN A 134 5.14 19.55 -3.33
CA ASN A 134 6.05 20.62 -2.94
C ASN A 134 6.60 20.46 -1.50
N LEU A 135 7.04 19.25 -1.16
CA LEU A 135 7.65 18.88 0.14
C LEU A 135 9.18 18.88 0.10
#